data_AF-A0A2N1V382-F1
#
_entry.id   AF-A0A2N1V382-F1
#
_cell.length_a   1.000
_cell.length_b   1.000
_cell.length_c   1.000
_cell.angle_alpha   90.00
_cell.angle_beta   90.00
_cell.angle_gamma   90.00
#
_symmetry.space_group_name_H-M   'P 1'
#
loop_
_entity.id
_entity.type
_entity.pdbx_description
1 polymer ?
#
loop_
_entity_poly.entity_id
_entity_poly.type
_entity_poly.pdbx_seq_one_letter_code
_entity_poly.pdbx_strand_id
1 'polypeptide(L)'
;MGDIFRSNQGLIVDYAEDPELPWRKAVLIPGAEKTQVNAGALSRDEAAAILLKLDLIAHEKNNEAIAALLISEADSAITLVRIVKKAVGGAGGFMGIHGAGQNLDICALRPRQIGSTITNKGSIGAKGVWGQANQTPAWLFSTFTASTALDYIPEQIMDDYAGLLHIGFIDPVVDPHIDACEITLVGRTAPAQTLKWNLGRKAFDESCIPFCKMEIPVLVQPKATHKIRVMPTITNGDSKLELVSILCAQAKDLVL
;
A
#
# COMPACT_ATOMS: atom_id res chain seq x y z
N MET A 1 -6.37 7.39 -21.31
CA MET A 1 -5.35 7.83 -20.33
C MET A 1 -6.07 8.63 -19.28
N GLY A 2 -5.94 8.22 -18.02
CA GLY A 2 -6.58 8.86 -16.88
C GLY A 2 -5.73 9.98 -16.29
N ASP A 3 -6.19 10.53 -15.18
CA ASP A 3 -5.54 11.64 -14.51
C ASP A 3 -4.20 11.32 -13.86
N ILE A 4 -3.96 10.08 -13.43
CA ILE A 4 -2.68 9.71 -12.80
C ILE A 4 -1.56 9.78 -13.83
N PHE A 5 -1.78 9.21 -15.01
CA PHE A 5 -0.80 9.27 -16.10
C PHE A 5 -0.54 10.72 -16.56
N ARG A 6 -1.61 11.50 -16.77
CA ARG A 6 -1.49 12.89 -17.26
C ARG A 6 -0.75 13.78 -16.26
N SER A 7 -1.06 13.66 -14.97
CA SER A 7 -0.48 14.50 -13.92
C SER A 7 0.98 14.16 -13.59
N ASN A 8 1.42 12.94 -13.91
CA ASN A 8 2.75 12.43 -13.54
C ASN A 8 3.67 12.16 -14.73
N GLN A 9 3.46 12.80 -15.89
CA GLN A 9 4.34 12.65 -17.05
C GLN A 9 5.82 12.97 -16.75
N GLY A 10 6.08 13.86 -15.79
CA GLY A 10 7.44 14.17 -15.34
C GLY A 10 8.17 13.01 -14.66
N LEU A 11 7.47 11.96 -14.23
CA LEU A 11 8.05 10.72 -13.68
C LEU A 11 8.42 9.70 -14.77
N ILE A 12 8.09 9.96 -16.04
CA ILE A 12 8.40 9.06 -17.15
C ILE A 12 9.85 9.31 -17.60
N VAL A 13 10.79 8.67 -16.90
CA VAL A 13 12.24 8.77 -17.12
C VAL A 13 12.90 7.41 -16.96
N ASP A 14 14.15 7.28 -17.40
CA ASP A 14 14.97 6.12 -17.05
C ASP A 14 15.51 6.29 -15.62
N TYR A 15 15.26 5.28 -14.79
CA TYR A 15 15.78 5.21 -13.43
C TYR A 15 16.98 4.28 -13.41
N ALA A 16 18.12 4.79 -12.97
CA ALA A 16 19.31 3.98 -12.73
C ALA A 16 19.10 3.00 -11.57
N GLU A 17 20.04 2.08 -11.38
CA GLU A 17 20.09 1.32 -10.14
C GLU A 17 20.56 2.23 -9.00
N ASP A 18 19.76 2.34 -7.94
CA ASP A 18 20.06 3.20 -6.79
C ASP A 18 20.16 2.33 -5.53
N PRO A 19 21.32 2.29 -4.84
CA PRO A 19 21.47 1.55 -3.59
C PRO A 19 20.89 2.31 -2.38
N GLU A 20 20.65 3.61 -2.53
CA GLU A 20 20.09 4.48 -1.49
C GLU A 20 19.00 5.36 -2.09
N LEU A 21 17.86 5.45 -1.39
CA LEU A 21 16.79 6.37 -1.74
C LEU A 21 16.56 7.38 -0.62
N PRO A 22 16.15 8.62 -0.95
CA PRO A 22 15.81 9.61 0.06
C PRO A 22 14.65 9.10 0.92
N TRP A 23 14.66 9.45 2.21
CA TRP A 23 13.65 9.09 3.21
C TRP A 23 12.19 9.23 2.73
N ARG A 24 11.87 10.32 2.02
CA ARG A 24 10.52 10.59 1.51
C ARG A 24 10.06 9.62 0.41
N LYS A 25 11.02 8.91 -0.21
CA LYS A 25 10.80 7.98 -1.31
C LYS A 25 10.89 6.53 -0.87
N ALA A 26 11.62 6.23 0.19
CA ALA A 26 11.67 4.87 0.72
C ALA A 26 12.00 4.80 2.23
N VAL A 27 11.02 4.25 2.96
CA VAL A 27 11.15 3.50 4.22
C VAL A 27 11.42 4.25 5.52
N LEU A 28 10.59 3.92 6.51
CA LEU A 28 10.64 4.39 7.88
C LEU A 28 11.76 3.68 8.66
N ILE A 29 12.97 4.26 8.61
CA ILE A 29 13.84 4.30 9.79
C ILE A 29 13.66 5.71 10.36
N PRO A 30 12.77 5.93 11.36
CA PRO A 30 12.56 7.26 11.93
C PRO A 30 13.88 7.91 12.31
N GLY A 31 14.18 9.07 11.71
CA GLY A 31 15.41 9.85 11.94
C GLY A 31 16.56 9.64 10.94
N ALA A 32 16.43 8.77 9.93
CA ALA A 32 17.44 8.64 8.87
C ALA A 32 17.10 9.51 7.65
N GLU A 33 18.02 10.35 7.17
CA GLU A 33 17.82 11.19 5.97
C GLU A 33 17.78 10.38 4.66
N LYS A 34 18.43 9.21 4.67
CA LYS A 34 18.48 8.24 3.58
C LYS A 34 18.28 6.84 4.14
N THR A 35 17.63 5.99 3.36
CA THR A 35 17.49 4.57 3.69
C THR A 35 18.21 3.75 2.64
N GLN A 36 18.96 2.73 3.07
CA GLN A 36 19.52 1.74 2.16
C GLN A 36 18.37 0.92 1.60
N VAL A 37 18.06 1.19 0.33
CA VAL A 37 16.95 0.58 -0.38
C VAL A 37 17.52 0.24 -1.74
N ASN A 38 17.84 -1.04 -1.94
CA ASN A 38 18.36 -1.52 -3.21
C ASN A 38 17.22 -1.49 -4.24
N ALA A 39 17.11 -0.39 -4.97
CA ALA A 39 16.11 -0.18 -6.00
C ALA A 39 16.70 -0.51 -7.38
N GLY A 40 16.03 -1.40 -8.11
CA GLY A 40 16.46 -1.81 -9.44
C GLY A 40 16.30 -0.70 -10.47
N ALA A 41 17.02 -0.83 -11.58
CA ALA A 41 16.83 0.02 -12.74
C ALA A 41 15.42 -0.17 -13.36
N LEU A 42 14.85 0.91 -13.86
CA LEU A 42 13.53 0.93 -14.50
C LEU A 42 13.62 1.76 -15.77
N SER A 43 13.17 1.22 -16.89
CA SER A 43 13.14 1.98 -18.14
C SER A 43 12.00 3.00 -18.15
N ARG A 44 12.13 4.01 -19.01
CA ARG A 44 11.06 4.97 -19.30
C ARG A 44 9.74 4.29 -19.67
N ASP A 45 9.79 3.22 -20.45
CA ASP A 45 8.60 2.48 -20.90
C ASP A 45 7.92 1.74 -19.74
N GLU A 46 8.71 1.15 -18.84
CA GLU A 46 8.18 0.53 -17.61
C GLU A 46 7.55 1.58 -16.70
N ALA A 47 8.18 2.74 -16.53
CA ALA A 47 7.62 3.84 -15.74
C ALA A 47 6.27 4.32 -16.29
N ALA A 48 6.17 4.50 -17.61
CA ALA A 48 4.91 4.83 -18.29
C ALA A 48 3.85 3.73 -18.09
N ALA A 49 4.24 2.45 -18.20
CA ALA A 49 3.35 1.32 -18.02
C ALA A 49 2.80 1.23 -16.58
N ILE A 50 3.60 1.56 -15.57
CA ILE A 50 3.16 1.65 -14.16
C ILE A 50 2.07 2.70 -14.02
N LEU A 51 2.29 3.92 -14.54
CA LEU A 51 1.30 5.01 -14.46
C LEU A 51 -0.02 4.63 -15.15
N LEU A 52 0.04 3.95 -16.30
CA LEU A 52 -1.15 3.43 -16.98
C LEU A 52 -1.86 2.36 -16.15
N LYS A 53 -1.13 1.49 -15.45
CA LYS A 53 -1.73 0.48 -14.57
C LYS A 53 -2.39 1.13 -13.34
N LEU A 54 -1.80 2.20 -12.79
CA LEU A 54 -2.43 2.97 -11.72
C LEU A 54 -3.74 3.64 -12.15
N ASP A 55 -3.81 4.17 -13.37
CA ASP A 55 -5.07 4.68 -13.97
C ASP A 55 -6.15 3.59 -14.03
N LEU A 56 -5.78 2.35 -14.38
CA LEU A 56 -6.72 1.22 -14.43
C LEU A 56 -7.18 0.80 -13.04
N ILE A 57 -6.28 0.85 -12.05
CA ILE A 57 -6.59 0.51 -10.65
C ILE A 57 -7.56 1.52 -10.04
N ALA A 58 -7.33 2.82 -10.28
CA ALA A 58 -8.15 3.90 -9.77
C ALA A 58 -8.92 4.57 -10.90
N HIS A 59 -9.71 3.78 -11.63
CA HIS A 59 -10.52 4.30 -12.72
C HIS A 59 -11.37 5.47 -12.20
N GLU A 60 -11.02 6.67 -12.65
CA GLU A 60 -11.40 7.98 -12.11
C GLU A 60 -12.91 8.09 -11.86
N LYS A 61 -13.71 7.58 -12.81
CA LYS A 61 -15.18 7.59 -12.74
C LYS A 61 -15.82 6.78 -11.61
N ASN A 62 -15.06 5.88 -10.98
CA ASN A 62 -15.57 5.00 -9.92
C ASN A 62 -14.98 5.33 -8.54
N ASN A 63 -13.83 6.01 -8.45
CA ASN A 63 -13.13 6.28 -7.19
C ASN A 63 -12.20 7.51 -7.29
N GLU A 64 -12.76 8.72 -7.48
CA GLU A 64 -11.98 9.98 -7.61
C GLU A 64 -11.02 10.23 -6.42
N ALA A 65 -11.42 9.91 -5.19
CA ALA A 65 -10.57 10.05 -4.01
C ALA A 65 -9.31 9.16 -4.07
N ILE A 66 -9.44 7.94 -4.60
CA ILE A 66 -8.30 7.02 -4.77
C ILE A 66 -7.41 7.51 -5.93
N ALA A 67 -8.00 8.05 -7.00
CA ALA A 67 -7.23 8.63 -8.11
C ALA A 67 -6.39 9.82 -7.63
N ALA A 68 -6.96 10.73 -6.83
CA ALA A 68 -6.25 11.88 -6.26
C ALA A 68 -5.05 11.48 -5.39
N LEU A 69 -5.19 10.40 -4.60
CA LEU A 69 -4.07 9.83 -3.84
C LEU A 69 -2.97 9.31 -4.76
N LEU A 70 -3.34 8.47 -5.72
CA LEU A 70 -2.37 7.82 -6.60
C LEU A 70 -1.67 8.83 -7.49
N ILE A 71 -2.31 9.97 -7.81
CA ILE A 71 -1.62 11.11 -8.43
C ILE A 71 -0.47 11.56 -7.54
N SER A 72 -0.71 11.78 -6.24
CA SER A 72 0.32 12.24 -5.31
C SER A 72 1.37 11.19 -4.93
N GLU A 73 1.01 9.90 -5.04
CA GLU A 73 1.84 8.76 -4.61
C GLU A 73 2.41 7.93 -5.78
N ALA A 74 2.31 8.42 -7.01
CA ALA A 74 2.81 7.73 -8.19
C ALA A 74 4.31 7.42 -8.10
N ASP A 75 5.11 8.36 -7.57
CA ASP A 75 6.56 8.17 -7.35
C ASP A 75 6.84 7.07 -6.31
N SER A 76 6.00 6.98 -5.26
CA SER A 76 6.06 5.92 -4.24
C SER A 76 5.75 4.54 -4.85
N ALA A 77 4.77 4.47 -5.76
CA ALA A 77 4.44 3.23 -6.49
C ALA A 77 5.56 2.80 -7.45
N ILE A 78 6.16 3.74 -8.18
CA ILE A 78 7.34 3.48 -9.03
C ILE A 78 8.50 2.94 -8.17
N THR A 79 8.74 3.56 -7.02
CA THR A 79 9.78 3.14 -6.09
C THR A 79 9.53 1.72 -5.56
N LEU A 80 8.28 1.40 -5.20
CA LEU A 80 7.90 0.04 -4.81
C LEU A 80 8.26 -0.99 -5.89
N VAL A 81 7.89 -0.74 -7.15
CA VAL A 81 8.19 -1.65 -8.26
C VAL A 81 9.69 -1.85 -8.42
N ARG A 82 10.48 -0.78 -8.31
CA ARG A 82 11.96 -0.87 -8.39
C ARG A 82 12.56 -1.74 -7.30
N ILE A 83 12.07 -1.63 -6.07
CA ILE A 83 12.52 -2.44 -4.93
C ILE A 83 12.22 -3.91 -5.17
N VAL A 84 10.98 -4.22 -5.54
CA VAL A 84 10.57 -5.60 -5.81
C VAL A 84 11.33 -6.17 -7.01
N LYS A 85 11.53 -5.37 -8.06
CA LYS A 85 12.34 -5.74 -9.23
C LYS A 85 13.74 -6.18 -8.83
N LYS A 86 14.39 -5.45 -7.93
CA LYS A 86 15.71 -5.83 -7.43
C LYS A 86 15.66 -7.11 -6.61
N ALA A 87 14.65 -7.26 -5.74
CA ALA A 87 14.48 -8.45 -4.91
C ALA A 87 14.28 -9.73 -5.72
N VAL A 88 13.60 -9.66 -6.87
CA VAL A 88 13.43 -10.80 -7.80
C VAL A 88 14.62 -11.01 -8.74
N GLY A 89 15.76 -10.36 -8.49
CA GLY A 89 16.99 -10.53 -9.27
C GLY A 89 17.12 -9.64 -10.51
N GLY A 90 16.29 -8.61 -10.65
CA GLY A 90 16.40 -7.59 -11.71
C GLY A 90 15.92 -8.00 -13.10
N ALA A 91 15.64 -9.29 -13.33
CA ALA A 91 15.23 -9.84 -14.63
C ALA A 91 13.72 -9.76 -14.90
N GLY A 92 12.89 -9.57 -13.86
CA GLY A 92 11.45 -9.39 -14.03
C GLY A 92 11.15 -7.97 -14.49
N GLY A 93 10.74 -7.80 -15.76
CA GLY A 93 10.25 -6.53 -16.27
C GLY A 93 8.83 -6.22 -15.83
N PHE A 94 8.46 -4.93 -15.82
CA PHE A 94 7.06 -4.52 -15.65
C PHE A 94 6.40 -4.29 -17.02
N MET A 95 5.51 -5.20 -17.44
CA MET A 95 4.95 -5.21 -18.80
C MET A 95 3.60 -4.48 -18.93
N GLY A 96 3.13 -3.79 -17.89
CA GLY A 96 1.91 -3.00 -17.93
C GLY A 96 0.65 -3.74 -17.51
N ILE A 97 -0.34 -3.84 -18.41
CA ILE A 97 -1.75 -4.04 -18.04
C ILE A 97 -2.03 -5.42 -17.44
N HIS A 98 -1.37 -6.48 -17.90
CA HIS A 98 -1.40 -7.82 -17.28
C HIS A 98 0.02 -8.40 -17.32
N GLY A 99 0.62 -8.60 -16.14
CA GLY A 99 1.85 -9.38 -16.06
C GLY A 99 1.58 -10.85 -16.36
N ALA A 100 2.58 -11.56 -16.88
CA ALA A 100 2.52 -13.01 -17.08
C ALA A 100 3.80 -13.67 -16.58
N GLY A 101 3.66 -14.84 -15.95
CA GLY A 101 4.79 -15.63 -15.46
C GLY A 101 5.65 -14.86 -14.44
N GLN A 102 6.92 -14.65 -14.77
CA GLN A 102 7.91 -14.03 -13.88
C GLN A 102 7.91 -12.49 -13.91
N ASN A 103 7.11 -11.88 -14.78
CA ASN A 103 6.99 -10.42 -14.88
C ASN A 103 6.35 -9.84 -13.62
N LEU A 104 6.68 -8.60 -13.31
CA LEU A 104 6.08 -7.87 -12.20
C LEU A 104 4.69 -7.38 -12.59
N ASP A 105 3.79 -7.35 -11.62
CA ASP A 105 2.49 -6.69 -11.74
C ASP A 105 2.14 -5.99 -10.42
N ILE A 106 1.24 -5.00 -10.51
CA ILE A 106 0.68 -4.29 -9.37
C ILE A 106 -0.83 -4.49 -9.30
N CYS A 107 -1.36 -4.66 -8.09
CA CYS A 107 -2.79 -4.71 -7.85
C CYS A 107 -3.16 -3.87 -6.62
N ALA A 108 -4.34 -3.25 -6.67
CA ALA A 108 -4.93 -2.71 -5.45
C ALA A 108 -5.53 -3.86 -4.64
N LEU A 109 -5.14 -3.96 -3.39
CA LEU A 109 -5.77 -4.88 -2.46
C LEU A 109 -7.06 -4.26 -1.94
N ARG A 110 -8.19 -4.92 -2.23
CA ARG A 110 -9.45 -4.66 -1.55
C ARG A 110 -9.52 -5.52 -0.29
N PRO A 111 -10.21 -5.07 0.79
CA PRO A 111 -10.36 -5.83 2.03
C PRO A 111 -10.79 -7.28 1.84
N ARG A 112 -11.69 -7.56 0.88
CA ARG A 112 -12.14 -8.93 0.55
C ARG A 112 -11.07 -9.83 -0.10
N GLN A 113 -10.02 -9.27 -0.67
CA GLN A 113 -8.91 -9.99 -1.31
C GLN A 113 -7.79 -10.34 -0.30
N ILE A 114 -7.90 -9.82 0.91
CA ILE A 114 -6.94 -9.99 2.00
C ILE A 114 -7.19 -11.37 2.65
N GLY A 115 -6.16 -12.23 2.68
CA GLY A 115 -6.28 -13.64 3.12
C GLY A 115 -6.47 -14.66 2.01
N SER A 116 -6.60 -14.21 0.76
CA SER A 116 -6.77 -15.08 -0.40
C SER A 116 -5.44 -15.71 -0.86
N THR A 117 -5.54 -16.70 -1.75
CA THR A 117 -4.42 -17.45 -2.33
C THR A 117 -3.46 -16.61 -3.17
N ILE A 118 -3.81 -15.35 -3.46
CA ILE A 118 -3.07 -14.41 -4.33
C ILE A 118 -1.62 -14.21 -3.85
N THR A 119 -1.33 -14.37 -2.55
CA THR A 119 0.07 -14.32 -2.07
C THR A 119 0.38 -15.26 -0.92
N ASN A 120 -0.63 -15.88 -0.32
CA ASN A 120 -0.44 -16.77 0.83
C ASN A 120 -0.44 -18.23 0.36
N LYS A 121 0.51 -18.62 -0.49
CA LYS A 121 0.58 -19.99 -1.03
C LYS A 121 0.62 -21.00 0.12
N GLY A 122 -0.17 -22.07 0.03
CA GLY A 122 -0.24 -23.13 1.04
C GLY A 122 1.10 -23.86 1.16
N SER A 123 2.00 -23.36 2.00
CA SER A 123 3.32 -23.90 2.37
C SER A 123 4.25 -22.82 2.91
N ILE A 124 3.95 -21.53 2.68
CA ILE A 124 4.71 -20.44 3.27
C ILE A 124 4.23 -20.27 4.72
N GLY A 125 5.14 -20.27 5.70
CA GLY A 125 4.82 -20.09 7.13
C GLY A 125 4.24 -18.71 7.46
N ALA A 126 4.70 -18.05 8.52
CA ALA A 126 4.26 -16.68 8.89
C ALA A 126 4.68 -15.56 7.90
N LYS A 127 4.89 -15.90 6.61
CA LYS A 127 5.33 -15.00 5.53
C LYS A 127 4.26 -14.92 4.44
N GLY A 128 4.03 -13.72 3.93
CA GLY A 128 3.04 -13.41 2.91
C GLY A 128 2.70 -11.93 2.95
N VAL A 129 1.72 -11.46 2.18
CA VAL A 129 1.28 -10.06 2.29
C VAL A 129 0.67 -9.78 3.65
N TRP A 130 0.00 -10.79 4.23
CA TRP A 130 -0.68 -10.70 5.52
C TRP A 130 -0.35 -11.87 6.46
N GLY A 131 0.83 -12.49 6.34
CA GLY A 131 1.42 -13.37 7.36
C GLY A 131 0.64 -14.64 7.76
N GLN A 132 -0.50 -14.94 7.12
CA GLN A 132 -1.37 -16.06 7.47
C GLN A 132 -1.64 -16.95 6.26
N ALA A 133 -1.56 -18.27 6.46
CA ALA A 133 -1.87 -19.24 5.43
C ALA A 133 -3.38 -19.25 5.12
N ASN A 134 -3.77 -18.84 3.90
CA ASN A 134 -5.11 -18.98 3.31
C ASN A 134 -6.30 -18.81 4.27
N GLN A 135 -6.23 -17.83 5.17
CA GLN A 135 -7.29 -17.49 6.09
C GLN A 135 -7.61 -16.01 5.97
N THR A 136 -8.90 -15.69 5.97
CA THR A 136 -9.38 -14.32 6.03
C THR A 136 -8.89 -13.68 7.33
N PRO A 137 -8.11 -12.59 7.29
CA PRO A 137 -7.55 -12.05 8.51
C PRO A 137 -8.64 -11.59 9.48
N ALA A 138 -8.51 -11.99 10.74
CA ALA A 138 -9.50 -11.69 11.79
C ALA A 138 -9.73 -10.19 12.00
N TRP A 139 -8.74 -9.36 11.66
CA TRP A 139 -8.84 -7.91 11.76
C TRP A 139 -9.81 -7.27 10.76
N LEU A 140 -10.12 -7.91 9.63
CA LEU A 140 -11.08 -7.41 8.64
C LEU A 140 -12.51 -7.30 9.20
N PHE A 141 -12.82 -8.08 10.24
CA PHE A 141 -14.13 -8.12 10.88
C PHE A 141 -14.06 -7.66 12.34
N SER A 142 -13.01 -6.94 12.72
CA SER A 142 -12.84 -6.49 14.08
C SER A 142 -13.80 -5.35 14.41
N THR A 143 -14.59 -5.54 15.45
CA THR A 143 -15.25 -4.45 16.16
C THR A 143 -14.22 -3.73 17.02
N PHE A 144 -14.16 -2.40 16.91
CA PHE A 144 -13.25 -1.58 17.68
C PHE A 144 -13.91 -1.17 19.01
N THR A 145 -13.17 -1.32 20.10
CA THR A 145 -13.61 -0.84 21.43
C THR A 145 -12.96 0.50 21.70
N ALA A 146 -13.75 1.46 22.16
CA ALA A 146 -13.28 2.81 22.49
C ALA A 146 -12.07 2.76 23.44
N SER A 147 -11.12 3.68 23.21
CA SER A 147 -9.87 3.81 24.01
C SER A 147 -9.00 2.55 24.12
N THR A 148 -9.25 1.51 23.33
CA THR A 148 -8.48 0.26 23.36
C THR A 148 -7.74 0.12 22.05
N ALA A 149 -6.42 0.36 22.08
CA ALA A 149 -5.60 0.20 20.90
C ALA A 149 -5.66 -1.26 20.42
N LEU A 150 -5.90 -1.45 19.12
CA LEU A 150 -6.05 -2.76 18.52
C LEU A 150 -5.01 -2.95 17.43
N ASP A 151 -4.38 -4.13 17.41
CA ASP A 151 -3.50 -4.53 16.32
C ASP A 151 -4.37 -4.84 15.09
N TYR A 152 -4.64 -3.80 14.29
CA TYR A 152 -5.40 -3.90 13.04
C TYR A 152 -4.64 -4.72 12.00
N ILE A 153 -3.31 -4.66 11.99
CA ILE A 153 -2.48 -5.62 11.29
C ILE A 153 -1.47 -6.13 12.29
N PRO A 154 -1.54 -7.42 12.69
CA PRO A 154 -0.59 -7.98 13.62
C PRO A 154 0.82 -8.00 13.00
N GLU A 155 1.84 -8.13 13.85
CA GLU A 155 3.21 -8.23 13.36
C GLU A 155 3.37 -9.44 12.45
N GLN A 156 3.94 -9.21 11.28
CA GLN A 156 4.12 -10.22 10.25
C GLN A 156 5.27 -9.85 9.31
N ILE A 157 5.76 -10.83 8.55
CA ILE A 157 6.87 -10.67 7.62
C ILE A 157 6.34 -10.67 6.18
N MET A 158 6.73 -9.65 5.42
CA MET A 158 6.44 -9.56 3.99
C MET A 158 7.12 -10.69 3.22
N ASP A 159 6.48 -11.17 2.15
CA ASP A 159 7.04 -12.20 1.27
C ASP A 159 8.43 -11.80 0.72
N ASP A 160 9.23 -12.80 0.38
CA ASP A 160 10.60 -12.62 -0.11
C ASP A 160 10.66 -11.87 -1.46
N TYR A 161 9.57 -11.89 -2.24
CA TYR A 161 9.47 -11.35 -3.59
C TYR A 161 8.27 -10.43 -3.81
N ALA A 162 7.64 -9.95 -2.72
CA ALA A 162 6.54 -9.00 -2.77
C ALA A 162 6.84 -7.77 -1.91
N GLY A 163 6.21 -6.66 -2.28
CA GLY A 163 6.22 -5.44 -1.46
C GLY A 163 4.87 -4.76 -1.48
N LEU A 164 4.64 -3.90 -0.49
CA LEU A 164 3.35 -3.27 -0.26
C LEU A 164 3.51 -1.77 -0.06
N LEU A 165 2.56 -0.99 -0.57
CA LEU A 165 2.46 0.44 -0.33
C LEU A 165 1.09 0.74 0.27
N HIS A 166 1.08 1.13 1.54
CA HIS A 166 -0.10 1.65 2.22
C HIS A 166 -0.22 3.15 1.97
N ILE A 167 -1.37 3.60 1.48
CA ILE A 167 -1.57 5.00 1.07
C ILE A 167 -2.65 5.72 1.90
N GLY A 168 -3.54 4.98 2.54
CA GLY A 168 -4.66 5.57 3.26
C GLY A 168 -5.68 4.54 3.75
N PHE A 169 -6.77 5.05 4.29
CA PHE A 169 -7.87 4.26 4.81
C PHE A 169 -9.20 4.80 4.28
N ILE A 170 -10.14 3.88 4.08
CA ILE A 170 -11.55 4.13 3.85
C ILE A 170 -12.29 3.69 5.12
N ASP A 171 -13.30 4.42 5.55
CA ASP A 171 -14.28 3.89 6.50
C ASP A 171 -15.67 4.21 5.97
N PRO A 172 -16.46 3.21 5.55
CA PRO A 172 -17.79 3.43 5.00
C PRO A 172 -18.83 3.82 6.05
N VAL A 173 -18.48 3.88 7.34
CA VAL A 173 -19.40 4.27 8.41
C VAL A 173 -19.63 5.79 8.42
N VAL A 174 -20.84 6.22 8.79
CA VAL A 174 -21.24 7.62 8.82
C VAL A 174 -20.50 8.43 9.91
N ASP A 175 -19.94 7.81 10.93
CA ASP A 175 -19.12 8.49 11.93
C ASP A 175 -17.93 7.59 12.28
N PRO A 176 -16.79 7.69 11.57
CA PRO A 176 -15.62 6.86 11.85
C PRO A 176 -15.04 7.19 13.23
N HIS A 177 -14.86 6.16 14.06
CA HIS A 177 -14.44 6.27 15.46
C HIS A 177 -12.97 5.91 15.66
N ILE A 178 -12.12 6.02 14.64
CA ILE A 178 -10.68 5.75 14.74
C ILE A 178 -9.90 7.05 14.52
N ASP A 179 -9.19 7.52 15.54
CA ASP A 179 -8.53 8.83 15.50
C ASP A 179 -7.14 8.80 14.87
N ALA A 180 -6.43 7.68 15.01
CA ALA A 180 -5.05 7.58 14.60
C ALA A 180 -4.64 6.14 14.31
N CYS A 181 -3.57 6.00 13.54
CA CYS A 181 -2.85 4.74 13.38
C CYS A 181 -1.38 4.90 13.76
N GLU A 182 -0.82 3.86 14.36
CA GLU A 182 0.60 3.69 14.63
C GLU A 182 1.12 2.56 13.76
N ILE A 183 2.29 2.76 13.15
CA ILE A 183 2.87 1.79 12.22
C ILE A 183 4.25 1.41 12.72
N THR A 184 4.48 0.11 12.89
CA THR A 184 5.78 -0.44 13.24
C THR A 184 6.36 -1.15 12.03
N LEU A 185 7.57 -0.78 11.63
CA LEU A 185 8.30 -1.37 10.50
C LEU A 185 9.70 -1.76 10.96
N VAL A 186 10.12 -3.00 10.74
CA VAL A 186 11.43 -3.54 11.16
C VAL A 186 11.73 -3.23 12.65
N GLY A 187 10.73 -3.46 13.50
CA GLY A 187 10.81 -3.24 14.96
C GLY A 187 10.85 -1.77 15.41
N ARG A 188 10.68 -0.80 14.49
CA ARG A 188 10.63 0.63 14.82
C ARG A 188 9.23 1.19 14.61
N THR A 189 8.68 1.81 15.65
CA THR A 189 7.41 2.51 15.60
C THR A 189 7.60 3.92 15.02
N ALA A 190 6.83 4.23 13.98
CA ALA A 190 6.69 5.57 13.43
C ALA A 190 5.78 6.44 14.35
N PRO A 191 5.92 7.77 14.32
CA PRO A 191 4.97 8.65 14.98
C PRO A 191 3.53 8.33 14.56
N ALA A 192 2.60 8.39 15.52
CA ALA A 192 1.19 8.15 15.24
C ALA A 192 0.69 9.16 14.19
N GLN A 193 0.01 8.65 13.18
CA GLN A 193 -0.59 9.45 12.13
C GLN A 193 -2.07 9.66 12.44
N THR A 194 -2.51 10.91 12.52
CA THR A 194 -3.92 11.25 12.75
C THR A 194 -4.75 10.97 11.51
N LEU A 195 -5.87 10.26 11.66
CA LEU A 195 -6.82 9.97 10.60
C LEU A 195 -7.91 11.04 10.57
N LYS A 196 -7.67 12.11 9.82
CA LYS A 196 -8.57 13.27 9.72
C LYS A 196 -9.73 12.99 8.75
N TRP A 197 -10.69 12.17 9.15
CA TRP A 197 -11.88 11.79 8.36
C TRP A 197 -12.67 12.98 7.80
N ASN A 198 -12.70 14.08 8.55
CA ASN A 198 -13.44 15.30 8.21
C ASN A 198 -12.87 16.10 7.04
N LEU A 199 -11.64 15.82 6.58
CA LEU A 199 -11.06 16.51 5.42
C LEU A 199 -11.63 15.98 4.09
N GLY A 200 -12.06 14.72 4.03
CA GLY A 200 -12.59 14.10 2.81
C GLY A 200 -14.05 14.47 2.51
N ARG A 201 -14.93 14.52 3.54
CA ARG A 201 -16.35 14.82 3.34
C ARG A 201 -16.63 16.24 2.84
N LYS A 202 -15.86 17.22 3.32
CA LYS A 202 -16.04 18.62 2.92
C LYS A 202 -15.63 18.91 1.47
N ALA A 203 -14.82 18.04 0.85
CA ALA A 203 -14.34 18.24 -0.50
C ALA A 203 -15.25 17.60 -1.57
N PHE A 204 -16.14 16.66 -1.22
CA PHE A 204 -16.82 15.79 -2.19
C PHE A 204 -18.31 15.49 -1.90
N ASP A 205 -18.99 16.26 -1.04
CA ASP A 205 -20.40 16.08 -0.59
C ASP A 205 -20.60 15.03 0.54
N GLU A 206 -21.65 15.22 1.35
CA GLU A 206 -22.07 14.37 2.48
C GLU A 206 -22.39 12.91 2.07
N SER A 207 -22.61 12.65 0.78
CA SER A 207 -22.85 11.32 0.19
C SER A 207 -21.58 10.51 -0.08
N CYS A 208 -20.40 11.13 0.06
CA CYS A 208 -19.13 10.47 -0.20
C CYS A 208 -18.65 9.59 0.95
N ILE A 209 -18.10 8.42 0.58
CA ILE A 209 -17.48 7.47 1.51
C ILE A 209 -16.30 8.17 2.22
N PRO A 210 -16.26 8.20 3.56
CA PRO A 210 -15.15 8.76 4.31
C PRO A 210 -13.83 8.12 3.90
N PHE A 211 -12.91 8.96 3.47
CA PHE A 211 -11.59 8.58 3.05
C PHE A 211 -10.53 9.45 3.73
N CYS A 212 -9.44 8.85 4.19
CA CYS A 212 -8.31 9.54 4.80
C CYS A 212 -6.98 9.10 4.19
N LYS A 213 -6.22 10.08 3.67
CA LYS A 213 -4.83 9.90 3.24
C LYS A 213 -3.92 9.74 4.46
N MET A 214 -2.94 8.84 4.40
CA MET A 214 -1.83 8.83 5.38
C MET A 214 -0.92 10.03 5.12
N GLU A 215 -0.53 10.76 6.18
CA GLU A 215 0.41 11.89 6.05
C GLU A 215 1.75 11.42 5.47
N ILE A 216 2.16 10.20 5.80
CA ILE A 216 3.33 9.53 5.23
C ILE A 216 2.90 8.14 4.72
N PRO A 217 2.96 7.88 3.40
CA PRO A 217 2.69 6.56 2.87
C PRO A 217 3.69 5.54 3.42
N VAL A 218 3.26 4.31 3.65
CA VAL A 218 4.13 3.26 4.20
C VAL A 218 4.47 2.25 3.13
N LEU A 219 5.74 2.25 2.74
CA LEU A 219 6.32 1.24 1.85
C LEU A 219 6.94 0.12 2.69
N VAL A 220 6.41 -1.09 2.51
CA VAL A 220 6.88 -2.32 3.13
C VAL A 220 7.66 -3.10 2.09
N GLN A 221 8.96 -3.25 2.33
CA GLN A 221 9.87 -3.96 1.44
C GLN A 221 9.70 -5.49 1.56
N PRO A 222 10.18 -6.26 0.57
CA PRO A 222 10.32 -7.70 0.71
C PRO A 222 11.08 -8.07 1.99
N LYS A 223 10.65 -9.13 2.69
CA LYS A 223 11.21 -9.62 3.96
C LYS A 223 11.13 -8.67 5.16
N ALA A 224 10.60 -7.46 5.01
CA ALA A 224 10.44 -6.54 6.14
C ALA A 224 9.34 -7.01 7.09
N THR A 225 9.53 -6.83 8.39
CA THR A 225 8.45 -6.96 9.36
C THR A 225 7.61 -5.69 9.40
N HIS A 226 6.29 -5.83 9.45
CA HIS A 226 5.37 -4.70 9.61
C HIS A 226 4.20 -5.02 10.53
N LYS A 227 3.66 -3.98 11.14
CA LYS A 227 2.50 -4.01 12.03
C LYS A 227 1.77 -2.68 11.93
N ILE A 228 0.44 -2.71 11.95
CA ILE A 228 -0.40 -1.50 12.02
C ILE A 228 -1.30 -1.63 13.23
N ARG A 229 -1.24 -0.64 14.11
CA ARG A 229 -2.12 -0.50 15.26
C ARG A 229 -3.04 0.69 15.03
N VAL A 230 -4.31 0.55 15.38
CA VAL A 230 -5.27 1.64 15.30
C VAL A 230 -5.69 2.05 16.71
N MET A 231 -5.97 3.33 16.86
CA MET A 231 -6.39 3.95 18.12
C MET A 231 -7.83 4.44 17.96
N PRO A 232 -8.81 3.68 18.49
CA PRO A 232 -10.20 4.11 18.53
C PRO A 232 -10.39 5.32 19.46
N THR A 233 -11.29 6.22 19.06
CA THR A 233 -11.78 7.37 19.85
C THR A 233 -12.33 6.92 21.21
N ILE A 234 -12.54 7.89 22.11
CA ILE A 234 -13.06 7.66 23.47
C ILE A 234 -14.56 7.27 23.46
N THR A 235 -15.28 7.49 22.35
CA THR A 235 -16.72 7.25 22.25
C THR A 235 -16.99 5.89 21.62
N ASN A 236 -17.88 5.09 22.23
CA ASN A 236 -18.32 3.83 21.63
C ASN A 236 -19.07 4.07 20.32
N GLY A 237 -18.70 3.33 19.27
CA GLY A 237 -19.43 3.31 18.01
C GLY A 237 -18.79 2.37 16.98
N ASP A 238 -19.45 2.20 15.84
CA ASP A 238 -19.02 1.27 14.80
C ASP A 238 -17.97 1.90 13.88
N SER A 239 -16.97 1.12 13.47
CA SER A 239 -16.02 1.52 12.43
C SER A 239 -15.69 0.32 11.58
N LYS A 240 -15.66 0.51 10.26
CA LYS A 240 -15.37 -0.55 9.29
C LYS A 240 -14.17 -0.16 8.48
N LEU A 241 -13.06 0.05 9.18
CA LEU A 241 -11.82 0.51 8.59
C LEU A 241 -11.37 -0.45 7.49
N GLU A 242 -11.12 0.11 6.31
CA GLU A 242 -10.62 -0.57 5.12
C GLU A 242 -9.30 0.08 4.71
N LEU A 243 -8.22 -0.68 4.77
CA LEU A 243 -6.90 -0.19 4.37
C LEU A 243 -6.75 -0.20 2.84
N VAL A 244 -6.32 0.94 2.29
CA VAL A 244 -6.02 1.08 0.87
C VAL A 244 -4.53 0.82 0.66
N SER A 245 -4.22 -0.25 -0.06
CA SER A 245 -2.84 -0.67 -0.34
C SER A 245 -2.63 -1.10 -1.78
N ILE A 246 -1.44 -0.80 -2.32
CA ILE A 246 -0.96 -1.34 -3.58
C ILE A 246 0.04 -2.44 -3.28
N LEU A 247 -0.19 -3.62 -3.84
CA LEU A 247 0.73 -4.75 -3.81
C LEU A 247 1.51 -4.80 -5.12
N CYS A 248 2.82 -5.07 -5.02
CA CYS A 248 3.67 -5.40 -6.14
C CYS A 248 4.30 -6.78 -5.90
N ALA A 249 4.16 -7.70 -6.86
CA ALA A 249 4.76 -9.03 -6.82
C ALA A 249 4.91 -9.58 -8.25
N GLN A 250 5.42 -10.80 -8.40
CA GLN A 250 5.42 -11.47 -9.70
C GLN A 250 4.00 -11.91 -10.08
N ALA A 251 3.65 -11.79 -11.36
CA ALA A 251 2.29 -12.06 -11.85
C ALA A 251 1.82 -13.51 -11.61
N LYS A 252 2.74 -14.49 -11.65
CA LYS A 252 2.45 -15.90 -11.30
C LYS A 252 1.99 -16.08 -9.85
N ASP A 253 2.31 -15.12 -8.98
CA ASP A 253 1.90 -15.16 -7.59
C ASP A 253 0.52 -14.51 -7.47
N LEU A 254 0.28 -13.40 -8.17
CA LEU A 254 -0.94 -12.60 -8.14
C LEU A 254 -2.19 -13.20 -8.83
N VAL A 255 -2.32 -14.53 -8.92
CA VAL A 255 -3.46 -15.19 -9.61
C VAL A 255 -4.79 -14.74 -9.00
N LEU A 256 -5.46 -13.82 -9.69
CA LEU A 256 -6.79 -13.23 -9.42
C LEU A 256 -7.87 -13.96 -10.21
#